data_AF-A0AAQ4FL17-F1
#
_entry.id   AF-A0AAQ4FL17-F1
#
_cell.length_a   1.000
_cell.length_b   1.000
_cell.length_c   1.000
_cell.angle_alpha   90.00
_cell.angle_beta   90.00
_cell.angle_gamma   90.00
#
_symmetry.space_group_name_H-M   'P 1'
#
loop_
_entity.id
_entity.type
_entity.pdbx_description
1 polymer ?
#
loop_
_entity_poly.entity_id
_entity_poly.type
_entity_poly.pdbx_seq_one_letter_code
_entity_poly.pdbx_strand_id
1 'polypeptide(L)'
;MYVFLFLCAADEPVSLAVHVGSQIDLPCKSLLANDLPLRINWFKDDSPMPVYSVTYASNQSFHRTNIMQGRHAARSDWSQRAYFSVLGSPATLKVNDLSFQDTGTYVCQVVISRGTQRNATVHLVVVGECRLVPRLSARIVVLGKHFSEYYNVF
;
A
#
# COMPACT_ATOMS: atom_id res chain seq x y z
N MET A 1 -18.42 -2.50 39.12
CA MET A 1 -18.43 -1.48 38.05
C MET A 1 -17.11 -1.59 37.32
N TYR A 2 -17.04 -2.40 36.26
CA TYR A 2 -15.80 -2.58 35.48
C TYR A 2 -15.72 -1.44 34.47
N VAL A 3 -14.76 -0.55 34.68
CA VAL A 3 -14.38 0.48 33.70
C VAL A 3 -13.69 -0.28 32.56
N PHE A 4 -14.43 -0.52 31.47
CA PHE A 4 -13.81 -0.91 30.21
C PHE A 4 -13.05 0.30 29.69
N LEU A 5 -11.75 0.34 29.98
CA LEU A 5 -10.81 1.16 29.25
C LEU A 5 -10.90 0.71 27.78
N PHE A 6 -11.62 1.46 26.96
CA PHE A 6 -11.45 1.41 25.52
C PHE A 6 -10.04 1.92 25.24
N LEU A 7 -9.07 1.01 25.27
CA LEU A 7 -7.80 1.18 24.61
C LEU A 7 -8.14 1.55 23.16
N CYS A 8 -7.82 2.77 22.76
CA CYS A 8 -7.83 3.16 21.37
C CYS A 8 -6.84 2.21 20.69
N ALA A 9 -7.33 1.15 20.05
CA ALA A 9 -6.52 0.31 19.21
C ALA A 9 -6.15 1.19 18.01
N ALA A 10 -5.02 1.89 18.12
CA ALA A 10 -4.38 2.47 16.96
C ALA A 10 -4.11 1.29 16.02
N ASP A 11 -4.81 1.24 14.89
CA ASP A 11 -4.55 0.24 13.85
C ASP A 11 -3.08 0.36 13.46
N GLU A 12 -2.30 -0.67 13.77
CA GLU A 12 -0.88 -0.69 13.46
C GLU A 12 -0.72 -0.71 11.94
N PRO A 13 0.09 0.20 11.37
CA PRO A 13 0.18 0.34 9.93
C PRO A 13 0.76 -0.94 9.31
N VAL A 14 0.15 -1.38 8.21
CA VAL A 14 0.61 -2.57 7.49
C VAL A 14 1.80 -2.18 6.60
N SER A 15 2.94 -2.87 6.73
CA SER A 15 4.09 -2.66 5.85
C SER A 15 4.20 -3.77 4.81
N LEU A 16 4.24 -3.41 3.52
CA LEU A 16 4.29 -4.33 2.38
C LEU A 16 5.51 -4.00 1.51
N ALA A 17 6.27 -5.03 1.13
CA ALA A 17 7.37 -4.91 0.17
C ALA A 17 7.08 -5.78 -1.06
N VAL A 18 7.15 -5.19 -2.26
CA VAL A 18 6.72 -5.85 -3.50
C VAL A 18 7.67 -5.48 -4.64
N HIS A 19 7.93 -6.42 -5.55
CA HIS A 19 8.78 -6.15 -6.71
C HIS A 19 8.08 -5.27 -7.75
N VAL A 20 8.86 -4.40 -8.39
CA VAL A 20 8.46 -3.63 -9.58
C VAL A 20 7.82 -4.54 -10.64
N GLY A 21 6.78 -4.05 -11.33
CA GLY A 21 5.99 -4.78 -12.33
C GLY A 21 4.94 -5.74 -11.76
N SER A 22 4.93 -5.98 -10.45
CA SER A 22 3.96 -6.88 -9.81
C SER A 22 2.59 -6.22 -9.61
N GLN A 23 1.61 -7.04 -9.19
CA GLN A 23 0.34 -6.58 -8.62
C GLN A 23 0.40 -6.63 -7.08
N ILE A 24 -0.27 -5.70 -6.41
CA ILE A 24 -0.49 -5.73 -4.95
C ILE A 24 -1.95 -5.47 -4.58
N ASP A 25 -2.34 -6.00 -3.44
CA ASP A 25 -3.63 -5.75 -2.79
C ASP A 25 -3.40 -4.93 -1.52
N LEU A 26 -3.78 -3.65 -1.52
CA LEU A 26 -3.67 -2.76 -0.36
C LEU A 26 -4.91 -2.92 0.54
N PRO A 27 -4.78 -3.44 1.77
CA PRO A 27 -5.92 -3.72 2.64
C PRO A 27 -6.53 -2.46 3.26
N CYS A 28 -7.85 -2.31 3.16
CA CYS A 28 -8.62 -1.27 3.83
C CYS A 28 -9.23 -1.81 5.13
N LYS A 29 -8.47 -1.83 6.22
CA LYS A 29 -8.95 -2.29 7.53
C LYS A 29 -10.00 -1.36 8.16
N SER A 30 -10.09 -0.11 7.70
CA SER A 30 -11.08 0.87 8.17
C SER A 30 -12.49 0.62 7.61
N LEU A 31 -12.66 -0.32 6.67
CA LEU A 31 -13.96 -0.84 6.22
C LEU A 31 -14.24 -2.18 6.89
N LEU A 32 -15.21 -2.20 7.80
CA LEU A 32 -15.71 -3.35 8.52
C LEU A 32 -16.91 -3.96 7.79
N ALA A 33 -17.18 -5.25 8.04
CA ALA A 33 -18.18 -6.03 7.32
C ALA A 33 -19.62 -5.46 7.33
N ASN A 34 -20.00 -4.75 8.39
CA ASN A 34 -21.36 -4.21 8.57
C ASN A 34 -21.47 -2.71 8.27
N ASP A 35 -20.43 -2.11 7.71
CA ASP A 35 -20.46 -0.69 7.41
C ASP A 35 -21.26 -0.39 6.14
N LEU A 36 -21.92 0.76 6.17
CA LEU A 36 -22.55 1.37 5.01
C LEU A 36 -21.75 2.63 4.63
N PRO A 37 -20.65 2.48 3.85
CA PRO A 37 -19.83 3.61 3.47
C PRO A 37 -20.61 4.56 2.55
N LEU A 38 -20.50 5.86 2.80
CA LEU A 38 -20.85 6.89 1.82
C LEU A 38 -19.70 7.12 0.84
N ARG A 39 -18.48 7.05 1.34
CA ARG A 39 -17.27 7.29 0.56
C ARG A 39 -16.11 6.48 1.09
N ILE A 40 -15.32 5.93 0.19
CA ILE A 40 -14.02 5.34 0.46
C ILE A 40 -13.01 6.12 -0.35
N ASN A 41 -12.00 6.68 0.30
CA ASN A 41 -10.91 7.41 -0.33
C ASN A 41 -9.59 6.72 -0.03
N TRP A 42 -8.75 6.60 -1.04
CA TRP A 42 -7.36 6.21 -0.90
C TRP A 42 -6.49 7.42 -1.17
N PHE A 43 -5.79 7.89 -0.14
CA PHE A 43 -4.78 8.93 -0.26
C PHE A 43 -3.39 8.30 -0.33
N LYS A 44 -2.48 8.95 -1.05
CA LYS A 44 -1.06 8.58 -1.10
C LYS A 44 -0.26 9.77 -0.56
N ASP A 45 0.61 9.47 0.39
CA ASP A 45 1.45 10.41 1.13
C ASP A 45 0.58 11.57 1.65
N ASP A 46 1.11 12.81 1.61
CA ASP A 46 0.39 13.99 2.07
C ASP A 46 -0.51 14.61 0.99
N SER A 47 -0.91 13.84 -0.03
CA SER A 47 -1.73 14.36 -1.13
C SER A 47 -3.14 14.75 -0.64
N PRO A 48 -3.62 15.98 -0.92
CA PRO A 48 -4.97 16.39 -0.54
C PRO A 48 -6.06 15.76 -1.43
N MET A 49 -5.67 15.15 -2.55
CA MET A 49 -6.58 14.50 -3.49
C MET A 49 -6.38 12.97 -3.45
N PRO A 50 -7.46 12.18 -3.44
CA PRO A 50 -7.32 10.74 -3.43
C PRO A 50 -6.77 10.23 -4.77
N VAL A 51 -5.94 9.18 -4.71
CA VAL A 51 -5.51 8.42 -5.90
C VAL A 51 -6.64 7.55 -6.44
N TYR A 52 -7.54 7.13 -5.55
CA TYR A 52 -8.71 6.32 -5.88
C TYR A 52 -9.85 6.62 -4.92
N SER A 53 -11.09 6.64 -5.41
CA SER A 53 -12.27 6.84 -4.59
C SER A 53 -13.46 6.01 -5.06
N VAL A 54 -14.30 5.65 -4.11
CA VAL A 54 -15.60 5.01 -4.33
C VAL A 54 -16.66 5.82 -3.60
N THR A 55 -17.71 6.20 -4.31
CA THR A 55 -18.84 6.97 -3.76
C THR A 55 -20.12 6.17 -3.89
N TYR A 56 -20.90 6.11 -2.82
CA TYR A 56 -22.18 5.39 -2.78
C TYR A 56 -23.34 6.39 -2.71
N ALA A 57 -24.47 6.05 -3.33
CA ALA A 57 -25.63 6.92 -3.34
C ALA A 57 -26.22 7.08 -1.93
N SER A 58 -26.35 8.32 -1.46
CA SER A 58 -26.82 8.66 -0.11
C SER A 58 -28.34 8.49 0.09
N ASN A 59 -29.10 8.41 -1.01
CA ASN A 59 -30.56 8.27 -0.99
C ASN A 59 -31.03 6.82 -0.82
N GLN A 60 -30.09 5.87 -0.73
CA GLN A 60 -30.42 4.48 -0.44
C GLN A 60 -30.66 4.36 1.07
N SER A 61 -31.85 3.91 1.46
CA SER A 61 -32.15 3.57 2.85
C SER A 61 -31.11 2.59 3.38
N PHE A 62 -30.92 2.54 4.70
CA PHE A 62 -29.97 1.63 5.39
C PHE A 62 -30.06 0.16 4.90
N HIS A 63 -31.21 -0.25 4.36
CA HIS A 63 -31.46 -1.59 3.82
C HIS A 63 -31.19 -1.76 2.31
N ARG A 64 -30.75 -0.71 1.59
CA ARG A 64 -30.61 -0.70 0.13
C ARG A 64 -29.24 -0.25 -0.38
N THR A 65 -28.29 0.08 0.49
CA THR A 65 -26.93 0.42 0.04
C THR A 65 -26.25 -0.82 -0.52
N ASN A 66 -26.25 -0.95 -1.84
CA ASN A 66 -25.54 -2.03 -2.49
C ASN A 66 -24.06 -1.64 -2.60
N ILE A 67 -23.24 -2.17 -1.69
CA ILE A 67 -21.79 -1.92 -1.65
C ILE A 67 -21.06 -2.38 -2.93
N MET A 68 -21.72 -3.17 -3.79
CA MET A 68 -21.18 -3.56 -5.10
C MET A 68 -21.41 -2.50 -6.20
N GLN A 69 -22.26 -1.51 -5.97
CA GLN A 69 -22.64 -0.50 -6.98
C GLN A 69 -22.03 0.88 -6.71
N GLY A 70 -20.89 0.92 -6.03
CA GLY A 70 -20.14 2.16 -5.82
C GLY A 70 -19.73 2.79 -7.15
N ARG A 71 -19.77 4.13 -7.24
CA ARG A 71 -19.18 4.86 -8.36
C ARG A 71 -17.70 5.06 -8.09
N HIS A 72 -16.88 4.51 -8.99
CA HIS A 72 -15.42 4.56 -8.89
C HIS A 72 -14.85 5.77 -9.64
N ALA A 73 -13.82 6.38 -9.08
CA ALA A 73 -13.02 7.40 -9.75
C ALA A 73 -11.56 7.23 -9.33
N ALA A 74 -10.65 7.27 -10.31
CA ALA A 74 -9.22 7.13 -10.11
C ALA A 74 -8.50 8.35 -10.70
N ARG A 75 -7.38 8.73 -10.09
CA ARG A 75 -6.46 9.71 -10.68
C ARG A 75 -5.90 9.14 -12.00
N SER A 76 -5.51 10.00 -12.93
CA SER A 76 -5.14 9.61 -14.30
C SER A 76 -4.06 8.51 -14.33
N ASP A 77 -3.03 8.64 -13.50
CA ASP A 77 -1.92 7.69 -13.31
C ASP A 77 -2.32 6.35 -12.64
N TRP A 78 -3.56 6.24 -12.15
CA TRP A 78 -4.12 5.03 -11.52
C TRP A 78 -5.25 4.40 -12.34
N SER A 79 -5.87 5.17 -13.24
CA SER A 79 -7.14 4.84 -13.89
C SER A 79 -7.20 3.50 -14.65
N GLN A 80 -6.08 3.04 -15.22
CA GLN A 80 -6.03 1.79 -16.00
C GLN A 80 -5.47 0.59 -15.24
N ARG A 81 -4.90 0.83 -14.06
CA ARG A 81 -4.14 -0.19 -13.33
C ARG A 81 -4.62 -0.42 -11.91
N ALA A 82 -5.55 0.40 -11.41
CA ALA A 82 -6.07 0.28 -10.06
C ALA A 82 -7.59 0.09 -10.03
N TYR A 83 -8.05 -0.78 -9.14
CA TYR A 83 -9.47 -1.02 -8.90
C TYR A 83 -9.73 -1.48 -7.47
N PHE A 84 -10.88 -1.08 -6.91
CA PHE A 84 -11.25 -1.44 -5.56
C PHE A 84 -12.15 -2.67 -5.54
N SER A 85 -11.85 -3.63 -4.68
CA SER A 85 -12.64 -4.85 -4.48
C SER A 85 -13.15 -4.93 -3.05
N VAL A 86 -14.48 -5.04 -2.91
CA VAL A 86 -15.18 -5.24 -1.63
C VAL A 86 -15.38 -6.71 -1.26
N LEU A 87 -14.98 -7.64 -2.12
CA LEU A 87 -15.19 -9.08 -1.91
C LEU A 87 -14.23 -9.71 -0.89
N GLY A 88 -13.14 -9.01 -0.54
CA GLY A 88 -12.17 -9.47 0.46
C GLY A 88 -12.52 -9.00 1.88
N SER A 89 -11.96 -9.70 2.88
CA SER A 89 -11.95 -9.24 4.27
C SER A 89 -10.50 -9.15 4.77
N PRO A 90 -9.90 -7.95 4.86
CA PRO A 90 -10.49 -6.65 4.52
C PRO A 90 -10.67 -6.44 3.01
N ALA A 91 -11.49 -5.46 2.63
CA ALA A 91 -11.60 -4.99 1.25
C ALA A 91 -10.26 -4.40 0.79
N THR A 92 -9.96 -4.43 -0.52
CA THR A 92 -8.62 -4.10 -1.02
C THR A 92 -8.65 -3.15 -2.21
N LEU A 93 -7.75 -2.17 -2.24
CA LEU A 93 -7.36 -1.48 -3.48
C LEU A 93 -6.29 -2.31 -4.18
N LYS A 94 -6.64 -2.85 -5.34
CA LYS A 94 -5.73 -3.64 -6.17
C LYS A 94 -5.01 -2.72 -7.13
N VAL A 95 -3.70 -2.89 -7.27
CA VAL A 95 -2.84 -2.06 -8.13
C VAL A 95 -1.93 -2.97 -8.93
N ASN A 96 -2.03 -2.87 -10.25
CA ASN A 96 -1.21 -3.60 -11.22
C ASN A 96 -0.02 -2.76 -11.68
N ASP A 97 0.98 -3.43 -12.24
CA ASP A 97 2.15 -2.81 -12.88
C ASP A 97 2.81 -1.75 -11.98
N LEU A 98 3.25 -2.20 -10.79
CA LEU A 98 3.87 -1.31 -9.80
C LEU A 98 5.19 -0.72 -10.32
N SER A 99 5.37 0.57 -10.08
CA SER A 99 6.63 1.29 -10.32
C SER A 99 7.28 1.72 -9.02
N PHE A 100 8.56 2.11 -9.05
CA PHE A 100 9.23 2.65 -7.86
C PHE A 100 8.52 3.88 -7.25
N GLN A 101 7.82 4.66 -8.08
CA GLN A 101 7.06 5.85 -7.67
C GLN A 101 5.82 5.52 -6.84
N ASP A 102 5.38 4.26 -6.88
CA ASP A 102 4.28 3.76 -6.05
C ASP A 102 4.71 3.49 -4.60
N THR A 103 6.01 3.56 -4.29
CA THR A 103 6.46 3.57 -2.89
C THR A 103 5.84 4.76 -2.17
N GLY A 104 5.31 4.55 -0.97
CA GLY A 104 4.71 5.61 -0.17
C GLY A 104 3.80 5.09 0.94
N THR A 105 3.17 6.04 1.62
CA THR A 105 2.19 5.77 2.66
C THR A 105 0.79 5.96 2.09
N TYR A 106 -0.07 4.96 2.25
CA TYR A 106 -1.42 4.95 1.76
C TYR A 106 -2.40 4.98 2.92
N VAL A 107 -3.43 5.82 2.81
CA VAL A 107 -4.49 5.91 3.83
C VAL A 107 -5.81 5.54 3.20
N CYS A 108 -6.41 4.43 3.66
CA CYS A 108 -7.81 4.13 3.38
C CYS A 108 -8.70 4.88 4.37
N GLN A 109 -9.35 5.94 3.91
CA GLN A 109 -10.33 6.70 4.66
C GLN A 109 -11.73 6.25 4.28
N VAL A 110 -12.50 5.79 5.26
CA VAL A 110 -13.90 5.39 5.10
C VAL A 110 -14.78 6.39 5.83
N VAL A 111 -15.72 7.00 5.10
CA VAL A 111 -16.76 7.89 5.62
C VAL A 111 -18.09 7.14 5.62
N ILE A 112 -18.71 6.99 6.79
CA ILE A 112 -19.95 6.23 6.99
C ILE A 112 -21.15 7.18 7.06
N SER A 113 -22.37 6.69 6.81
CA SER A 113 -23.63 7.45 6.79
C SER A 113 -23.99 8.24 8.06
N ARG A 114 -23.20 8.13 9.13
CA ARG A 114 -23.34 8.89 10.39
C ARG A 114 -22.29 9.99 10.59
N GLY A 115 -21.50 10.30 9.55
CA GLY A 115 -20.40 11.27 9.63
C GLY A 115 -19.14 10.75 10.31
N THR A 116 -19.16 9.51 10.82
CA THR A 116 -17.97 8.85 11.35
C THR A 116 -16.97 8.59 10.22
N GLN A 117 -15.72 8.98 10.46
CA GLN A 117 -14.59 8.72 9.58
C GLN A 117 -13.60 7.80 10.29
N ARG A 118 -13.11 6.78 9.58
CA ARG A 118 -12.02 5.91 10.06
C ARG A 118 -10.92 5.82 9.01
N ASN A 119 -9.68 5.77 9.48
CA ASN A 119 -8.50 5.66 8.63
C ASN A 119 -7.77 4.35 8.94
N ALA A 120 -7.21 3.73 7.92
CA ALA A 120 -6.26 2.63 8.04
C ALA A 120 -5.05 2.95 7.16
N THR A 121 -3.84 2.75 7.69
CA THR A 121 -2.59 3.13 7.03
C THR A 121 -1.84 1.90 6.52
N VAL A 122 -1.32 1.99 5.30
CA VAL A 122 -0.49 0.97 4.65
C VAL A 122 0.78 1.63 4.13
N HIS A 123 1.95 1.13 4.50
CA HIS A 123 3.23 1.51 3.92
C HIS A 123 3.60 0.53 2.81
N LEU A 124 3.75 1.02 1.59
CA LEU A 124 4.17 0.22 0.44
C LEU A 124 5.61 0.61 0.07
N VAL A 125 6.47 -0.40 -0.06
CA VAL A 125 7.81 -0.27 -0.61
C VAL A 125 7.91 -1.09 -1.88
N VAL A 126 8.18 -0.44 -3.01
CA VAL A 126 8.41 -1.11 -4.28
C VAL A 126 9.91 -1.31 -4.46
N VAL A 127 10.34 -2.57 -4.52
CA VAL A 127 11.74 -2.98 -4.65
C VAL A 127 12.04 -3.46 -6.05
N GLY A 128 13.32 -3.45 -6.43
CA GLY A 128 13.79 -3.97 -7.72
C GLY A 128 15.09 -4.72 -7.55
N GLU A 129 15.48 -5.47 -8.59
CA GLU A 129 16.81 -6.09 -8.61
C GLU A 129 17.88 -5.00 -8.61
N CYS A 130 18.68 -4.94 -7.55
CA CYS A 130 19.91 -4.17 -7.56
C CYS A 130 20.96 -4.96 -8.36
N ARG A 131 21.08 -4.67 -9.66
CA ARG A 131 22.19 -5.22 -10.45
C ARG A 131 23.46 -4.45 -10.14
N LEU A 132 24.30 -5.03 -9.28
CA LEU A 132 25.68 -4.60 -9.17
C LEU A 132 26.34 -4.84 -10.52
N VAL A 133 26.53 -3.79 -11.32
CA VAL A 133 27.40 -3.87 -12.49
C VAL A 133 28.82 -3.98 -11.91
N PRO A 134 29.52 -5.12 -12.05
CA PRO A 134 30.93 -5.15 -11.69
C PRO A 134 31.62 -4.10 -12.57
N ARG A 135 32.11 -3.01 -11.98
CA ARG A 135 33.03 -2.11 -12.67
C ARG A 135 34.27 -2.92 -13.00
N LEU A 136 34.35 -3.48 -14.21
CA LEU A 136 35.59 -3.98 -14.79
C LEU A 136 36.50 -2.77 -15.05
N SER A 137 37.19 -2.30 -14.02
CA SER A 137 38.28 -1.34 -14.13
C SER A 137 39.18 -1.43 -12.92
N ALA A 138 39.92 -2.53 -12.84
CA ALA A 138 41.28 -2.50 -12.35
C ALA A 138 42.07 -3.48 -13.21
N ARG A 139 42.79 -2.97 -14.21
CA ARG A 139 43.99 -3.69 -14.66
C ARG A 139 44.91 -3.71 -13.45
N ILE A 140 44.93 -4.81 -12.72
CA ILE A 140 46.01 -5.07 -11.76
C ILE A 140 47.26 -5.25 -12.63
N VAL A 141 47.98 -4.15 -12.86
CA VAL A 141 49.38 -4.24 -13.29
C VAL A 141 50.10 -4.74 -12.06
N VAL A 142 50.38 -6.05 -12.03
CA VAL A 142 51.32 -6.61 -11.07
C VAL A 142 52.70 -6.06 -11.46
N LEU A 143 53.03 -4.86 -10.97
CA LEU A 143 54.41 -4.38 -11.00
C LEU A 143 55.18 -5.29 -10.04
N GLY A 144 55.96 -6.19 -10.63
CA GLY A 144 56.67 -7.23 -9.91
C GLY A 144 57.48 -6.65 -8.77
N LYS A 145 57.23 -7.17 -7.56
CA LYS A 145 58.26 -7.47 -6.57
C LYS A 145 57.82 -8.70 -5.78
N HIS A 146 58.73 -9.66 -5.72
CA HIS A 146 58.78 -10.82 -4.83
C HIS A 146 57.84 -10.72 -3.62
N PHE A 147 56.83 -11.58 -3.56
CA PHE A 147 56.15 -11.90 -2.30
C PHE A 147 56.62 -13.29 -1.88
N SER A 148 57.42 -13.32 -0.82
CA SER A 148 57.83 -14.54 -0.11
C SER A 148 56.59 -15.25 0.42
N GLU A 149 56.45 -16.53 0.11
CA GLU A 149 55.55 -17.45 0.80
C GLU A 149 55.98 -17.56 2.27
N TYR A 150 55.05 -17.32 3.20
CA TYR A 150 55.06 -17.90 4.55
C TYR A 150 53.61 -17.87 5.06
N TYR A 151 52.89 -18.98 4.89
CA TYR A 151 51.73 -19.29 5.72
C TYR A 151 52.07 -20.54 6.51
N ASN A 152 52.24 -20.36 7.81
CA ASN A 152 52.40 -21.43 8.78
C ASN A 152 51.07 -22.16 8.96
N VAL A 153 51.18 -23.48 9.05
CA VAL A 153 50.14 -24.44 9.36
C VAL A 153 49.73 -24.29 10.84
N PHE A 154 48.43 -24.13 11.09
CA PHE A 154 47.75 -24.62 12.30
C PHE A 154 46.38 -25.17 11.90
#